data_AF-A0A521WSX9-F1
#
_entry.id   AF-A0A521WSX9-F1
#
_cell.length_a   1.000
_cell.length_b   1.000
_cell.length_c   1.000
_cell.angle_alpha   90.00
_cell.angle_beta   90.00
_cell.angle_gamma   90.00
#
_symmetry.space_group_name_H-M   'P 1'
#
loop_
_entity.id
_entity.type
_entity.pdbx_description
1 polymer ?
#
loop_
_entity_poly.entity_id
_entity_poly.type
_entity_poly.pdbx_seq_one_letter_code
_entity_poly.pdbx_strand_id
1 'polypeptide(L)'
;MVTVKTPSYSAVQEALILAAIGDGKGSISIAEKLAADPAMNEADGTPRKVRSIIAKMTRMGVPYERKAPVTKTGEPVTKKTDLVDRIAAIVSGNLDGLDKAPKPALQAIAAFVEQAAEDAFEANETDDETEDREAA
;
A
#
# COMPACT_ATOMS: atom_id res chain seq x y z
N MET A 1 23.50 -24.55 38.82
CA MET A 1 22.21 -23.82 38.75
C MET A 1 22.09 -23.27 37.34
N VAL A 2 21.10 -23.71 36.56
CA VAL A 2 20.87 -23.16 35.21
C VAL A 2 20.02 -21.91 35.37
N THR A 3 20.56 -20.75 35.02
CA THR A 3 19.79 -19.50 34.98
C THR A 3 18.89 -19.53 33.76
N VAL A 4 17.59 -19.72 33.97
CA VAL A 4 16.61 -19.65 32.89
C VAL A 4 16.47 -18.19 32.48
N LYS A 5 16.83 -17.88 31.24
CA LYS A 5 16.72 -16.53 30.70
C LYS A 5 15.25 -16.13 30.61
N THR A 6 14.86 -15.04 31.28
CA THR A 6 13.50 -14.52 31.23
C THR A 6 13.10 -14.19 29.79
N PRO A 7 11.91 -14.61 29.33
CA PRO A 7 11.42 -14.27 28.00
C PRO A 7 11.31 -12.76 27.84
N SER A 8 11.79 -12.23 26.71
CA SER A 8 11.74 -10.79 26.43
C SER A 8 10.33 -10.25 26.21
N TYR A 9 9.37 -11.11 25.85
CA TYR A 9 7.95 -10.78 25.66
C TYR A 9 7.13 -11.62 26.63
N SER A 10 6.15 -11.01 27.29
CA SER A 10 5.19 -11.74 28.14
C SER A 10 4.12 -12.42 27.29
N ALA A 11 3.45 -13.45 27.85
CA ALA A 11 2.35 -14.13 27.17
C ALA A 11 1.21 -13.17 26.79
N VAL A 12 0.96 -12.14 27.61
CA VAL A 12 -0.04 -11.10 27.32
C VAL A 12 0.39 -10.27 26.10
N GLN A 13 1.67 -9.90 26.00
CA GLN A 13 2.19 -9.16 24.85
C GLN A 13 2.14 -9.99 23.56
N GLU A 14 2.39 -11.29 23.65
CA GLU A 14 2.26 -12.20 22.51
C GLU A 14 0.81 -12.33 22.05
N ALA A 15 -0.14 -12.44 22.98
CA ALA A 15 -1.57 -12.45 22.67
C ALA A 15 -2.03 -11.13 22.02
N LEU A 16 -1.54 -9.98 22.50
CA LEU A 16 -1.83 -8.68 21.90
C LEU A 16 -1.30 -8.58 20.46
N ILE A 17 -0.09 -9.08 20.21
CA ILE A 17 0.46 -9.11 18.86
C ILE A 17 -0.43 -9.95 17.94
N LEU A 18 -0.82 -11.16 18.36
CA LEU A 18 -1.69 -12.04 17.55
C LEU A 18 -3.07 -11.42 17.34
N ALA A 19 -3.68 -10.82 18.37
CA ALA A 19 -4.96 -10.14 18.26
C ALA A 19 -4.91 -8.94 17.29
N ALA A 20 -3.82 -8.17 17.30
CA ALA A 20 -3.65 -7.04 16.39
C ALA A 20 -3.44 -7.46 14.93
N ILE A 21 -2.96 -8.68 14.69
CA ILE A 21 -2.81 -9.26 13.35
C ILE A 21 -4.12 -9.88 12.87
N GLY A 22 -4.86 -10.55 13.76
CA GLY A 22 -6.02 -11.37 13.39
C GLY A 22 -5.62 -12.49 12.42
N ASP A 23 -6.41 -12.68 11.37
CA ASP A 23 -6.11 -13.63 10.28
C ASP A 23 -5.18 -13.04 9.20
N GLY A 24 -4.69 -11.82 9.41
CA GLY A 24 -3.92 -11.06 8.43
C GLY A 24 -2.42 -11.36 8.43
N LYS A 25 -1.69 -10.54 7.67
CA LYS A 25 -0.22 -10.51 7.67
C LYS A 25 0.27 -9.45 8.65
N GLY A 26 1.40 -9.73 9.29
CA GLY A 26 2.10 -8.72 10.08
C GLY A 26 2.62 -7.61 9.16
N SER A 27 2.49 -6.36 9.60
CA SER A 27 2.94 -5.19 8.83
C SER A 27 3.61 -4.16 9.72
N ILE A 28 4.34 -3.22 9.12
CA ILE A 28 5.00 -2.16 9.89
C ILE A 28 3.98 -1.27 10.61
N SER A 29 2.81 -1.02 10.01
CA SER A 29 1.78 -0.17 10.62
C SER A 29 1.17 -0.82 11.86
N ILE A 30 1.00 -2.14 11.87
CA ILE A 30 0.57 -2.88 13.08
C ILE A 30 1.64 -2.76 14.16
N ALA A 31 2.91 -2.95 13.81
CA ALA A 31 4.01 -2.84 14.76
C ALA A 31 4.19 -1.41 15.32
N GLU A 32 3.94 -0.38 14.52
CA GLU A 32 3.92 1.03 14.95
C GLU A 32 2.79 1.29 15.95
N LYS A 33 1.58 0.80 15.67
CA LYS A 33 0.44 0.90 16.60
C LYS A 33 0.72 0.21 17.93
N LEU A 34 1.25 -1.02 17.87
CA LEU A 34 1.62 -1.78 19.06
C LEU A 34 2.76 -1.12 19.85
N ALA A 35 3.73 -0.50 19.18
CA ALA A 35 4.81 0.22 19.86
C ALA A 35 4.32 1.47 20.61
N ALA A 36 3.22 2.07 20.17
CA ALA A 36 2.59 3.20 20.84
C ALA A 36 1.69 2.78 22.01
N ASP A 37 1.32 1.51 22.11
CA ASP A 37 0.47 0.98 23.18
C ASP A 37 1.30 0.78 24.47
N PRO A 38 0.92 1.42 25.60
CA PRO A 38 1.60 1.23 26.89
C PRO A 38 1.67 -0.23 27.35
N ALA A 39 0.73 -1.09 26.94
CA ALA A 39 0.72 -2.51 27.28
C ALA A 39 1.91 -3.28 26.66
N MET A 40 2.55 -2.71 25.63
CA MET A 40 3.71 -3.28 24.96
C MET A 40 5.05 -2.77 25.51
N ASN A 41 5.04 -1.91 26.53
CA ASN A 41 6.26 -1.40 27.13
C ASN A 41 7.12 -2.51 27.76
N GLU A 42 8.41 -2.23 27.91
CA GLU A 42 9.31 -3.10 28.65
C GLU A 42 9.08 -2.98 30.16
N ALA A 43 9.76 -3.80 30.96
CA ALA A 43 9.58 -3.83 32.41
C ALA A 43 9.93 -2.49 33.10
N ASP A 44 10.78 -1.68 32.47
CA ASP A 44 11.15 -0.34 32.90
C ASP A 44 10.19 0.76 32.42
N GLY A 45 9.09 0.37 31.74
CA GLY A 45 8.10 1.29 31.21
C GLY A 45 8.49 1.95 29.89
N THR A 46 9.62 1.58 29.27
CA THR A 46 10.03 2.16 28.00
C THR A 46 9.25 1.59 26.82
N PRO A 47 8.89 2.40 25.81
CA PRO A 47 8.25 1.92 24.59
C PRO A 47 9.16 0.98 23.81
N ARG A 48 8.60 -0.13 23.33
CA ARG A 48 9.35 -1.07 22.50
C ARG A 48 9.61 -0.52 21.11
N LYS A 49 10.79 -0.82 20.59
CA LYS A 49 11.15 -0.48 19.21
C LYS A 49 10.31 -1.31 18.23
N VAL A 50 9.76 -0.64 17.21
CA VAL A 50 8.98 -1.25 16.12
C VAL A 50 9.69 -2.47 15.51
N ARG A 51 11.01 -2.38 15.27
CA ARG A 51 11.81 -3.49 14.73
C ARG A 51 11.82 -4.72 15.63
N SER A 52 11.76 -4.55 16.94
CA SER A 52 11.72 -5.66 17.91
C SER A 52 10.38 -6.41 17.81
N ILE A 53 9.28 -5.66 17.70
CA ILE A 53 7.93 -6.21 17.53
C ILE A 53 7.84 -7.00 16.22
N ILE A 54 8.34 -6.44 15.12
CA ILE A 54 8.39 -7.15 13.83
C ILE A 54 9.21 -8.44 13.95
N ALA A 55 10.39 -8.39 14.57
CA ALA A 55 11.22 -9.57 14.77
C ALA A 55 10.50 -10.63 15.62
N LYS A 56 9.72 -10.22 16.62
CA LYS A 56 8.89 -11.13 17.41
C LYS A 56 7.76 -11.74 16.57
N MET A 57 7.05 -10.96 15.77
CA MET A 57 6.04 -11.47 14.81
C MET A 57 6.63 -12.54 13.89
N THR A 58 7.80 -12.27 13.30
CA THR A 58 8.50 -13.24 12.43
C THR A 58 8.87 -14.51 13.19
N ARG A 59 9.33 -14.42 14.44
CA ARG A 59 9.64 -15.59 15.28
C ARG A 59 8.41 -16.40 15.67
N MET A 60 7.23 -15.79 15.71
CA MET A 60 5.95 -16.46 15.94
C MET A 60 5.37 -17.08 14.67
N GLY A 61 6.09 -17.03 13.54
CA GLY A 61 5.66 -17.62 12.28
C GLY A 61 4.66 -16.77 11.49
N VAL A 62 4.43 -15.51 11.90
CA VAL A 62 3.51 -14.62 11.20
C VAL A 62 4.14 -14.16 9.87
N PRO A 63 3.44 -14.32 8.73
CA PRO A 63 3.90 -13.80 7.45
C PRO A 63 3.97 -12.28 7.48
N TYR A 64 5.10 -11.70 7.07
CA TYR A 64 5.33 -10.26 7.07
C TYR A 64 5.10 -9.64 5.69
N GLU A 65 4.22 -8.64 5.63
CA GLU A 65 4.00 -7.81 4.46
C GLU A 65 4.90 -6.56 4.50
N ARG A 66 5.78 -6.45 3.50
CA ARG A 66 6.68 -5.32 3.36
C ARG A 66 5.92 -4.10 2.86
N LYS A 67 6.17 -2.95 3.48
CA LYS A 67 5.62 -1.66 3.02
C LYS A 67 6.06 -1.40 1.58
N ALA A 68 5.12 -1.02 0.72
CA ALA A 68 5.41 -0.64 -0.65
C ALA A 68 6.39 0.55 -0.67
N PRO A 69 7.38 0.55 -1.58
CA PRO A 69 8.33 1.64 -1.67
C PRO A 69 7.60 2.92 -2.09
N VAL A 70 7.87 3.99 -1.35
CA VAL A 70 7.41 5.36 -1.66
C VAL A 70 8.60 6.20 -2.11
N THR A 71 8.33 7.23 -2.91
CA THR A 71 9.32 8.25 -3.28
C THR A 71 9.66 9.11 -2.06
N LYS A 72 10.66 9.99 -2.18
CA LYS A 72 11.03 10.94 -1.12
C LYS A 72 9.89 11.89 -0.73
N THR A 73 8.94 12.11 -1.63
CA THR A 73 7.74 12.94 -1.40
C THR A 73 6.57 12.15 -0.83
N GLY A 74 6.71 10.83 -0.65
CA GLY A 74 5.65 9.96 -0.11
C GLY A 74 4.71 9.37 -1.17
N GLU A 75 4.90 9.71 -2.45
CA GLU A 75 4.11 9.16 -3.55
C GLU A 75 4.52 7.70 -3.87
N PRO A 76 3.61 6.88 -4.42
CA PRO A 76 3.97 5.55 -4.92
C PRO A 76 5.13 5.62 -5.92
N VAL A 77 6.10 4.71 -5.82
CA VAL A 77 7.17 4.63 -6.81
C VAL A 77 6.61 4.11 -8.13
N THR A 78 6.28 5.03 -9.02
CA THR A 78 5.96 4.76 -10.43
C THR A 78 7.24 4.70 -11.26
N LYS A 79 7.45 3.66 -12.07
CA LYS A 79 8.55 3.67 -13.04
C LYS A 79 8.10 4.44 -14.29
N LYS A 80 9.07 5.01 -15.00
CA LYS A 80 8.80 5.70 -16.27
C LYS A 80 8.21 4.76 -17.32
N THR A 81 8.71 3.54 -17.39
CA THR A 81 8.20 2.48 -18.29
C THR A 81 6.72 2.25 -18.06
N ASP A 82 6.31 2.07 -16.79
CA ASP A 82 4.93 1.78 -16.44
C ASP A 82 3.99 2.94 -16.81
N LEU A 83 4.47 4.19 -16.76
CA LEU A 83 3.69 5.36 -17.21
C LEU A 83 3.53 5.39 -18.73
N VAL A 84 4.60 5.06 -19.48
CA VAL A 84 4.53 4.99 -20.95
C VAL A 84 3.61 3.86 -21.38
N ASP A 85 3.68 2.70 -20.74
CA ASP A 85 2.83 1.55 -21.05
C ASP A 85 1.34 1.86 -20.80
N ARG A 86 1.02 2.60 -19.73
CA ARG A 86 -0.36 3.07 -19.46
C ARG A 86 -0.86 4.01 -20.54
N ILE A 87 -0.04 4.99 -20.92
CA ILE A 87 -0.40 5.94 -21.98
C ILE A 87 -0.59 5.21 -23.31
N ALA A 88 0.28 4.24 -23.63
CA ALA A 88 0.21 3.45 -24.85
C ALA A 88 -1.00 2.51 -24.91
N ALA A 89 -1.53 2.09 -23.76
CA ALA A 89 -2.75 1.28 -23.72
C ALA A 89 -4.00 2.07 -24.11
N ILE A 90 -4.00 3.40 -23.91
CA ILE A 90 -5.17 4.25 -24.14
C ILE A 90 -5.04 5.02 -25.46
N VAL A 91 -3.85 5.55 -25.77
CA VAL A 91 -3.61 6.33 -26.98
C VAL A 91 -3.17 5.42 -28.12
N SER A 92 -3.93 5.45 -29.21
CA SER A 92 -3.48 4.86 -30.47
C SER A 92 -2.54 5.82 -31.21
N GLY A 93 -1.30 5.40 -31.50
CA GLY A 93 -0.33 6.22 -32.22
C GLY A 93 1.12 5.79 -32.06
N ASN A 94 2.03 6.52 -32.71
CA ASN A 94 3.47 6.36 -32.49
C ASN A 94 3.88 7.17 -31.24
N LEU A 95 4.35 6.47 -30.21
CA LEU A 95 4.80 7.06 -28.93
C LEU A 95 6.32 6.97 -28.75
N ASP A 96 7.07 6.72 -29.83
CA ASP A 96 8.53 6.68 -29.81
C ASP A 96 9.11 7.99 -29.25
N GLY A 97 10.01 7.85 -28.27
CA GLY A 97 10.66 8.98 -27.60
C GLY A 97 9.91 9.53 -26.39
N LEU A 98 8.69 9.05 -26.11
CA LEU A 98 7.96 9.42 -24.89
C LEU A 98 8.71 8.95 -23.61
N ASP A 99 9.45 7.86 -23.69
CA ASP A 99 10.35 7.34 -22.64
C ASP A 99 11.42 8.35 -22.19
N LYS A 100 11.81 9.27 -23.08
CA LYS A 100 12.80 10.32 -22.80
C LYS A 100 12.22 11.52 -22.05
N ALA A 101 10.89 11.66 -21.98
CA ALA A 101 10.25 12.76 -21.28
C ALA A 101 10.58 12.77 -19.77
N PRO A 102 10.51 13.95 -19.12
CA PRO A 102 10.65 14.02 -17.67
C PRO A 102 9.48 13.29 -16.99
N LYS A 103 9.77 12.58 -15.91
CA LYS A 103 8.77 11.81 -15.15
C LYS A 103 7.50 12.62 -14.77
N PRO A 104 7.58 13.88 -14.28
CA PRO A 104 6.38 14.66 -13.98
C PRO A 104 5.50 14.94 -15.20
N ALA A 105 6.09 15.09 -16.40
CA ALA A 105 5.30 15.26 -17.63
C ALA A 105 4.57 13.97 -18.00
N LEU A 106 5.22 12.81 -17.86
CA LEU A 106 4.57 11.51 -18.07
C LEU A 106 3.41 11.27 -17.09
N GLN A 107 3.55 11.69 -15.84
CA GLN A 107 2.46 11.60 -14.85
C GLN A 107 1.27 12.47 -15.23
N ALA A 108 1.51 13.73 -15.65
CA ALA A 108 0.45 14.64 -16.07
C ALA A 108 -0.29 14.13 -17.33
N ILE A 109 0.46 13.61 -18.31
CA ILE A 109 -0.13 13.05 -19.54
C ILE A 109 -0.95 11.80 -19.22
N ALA A 110 -0.43 10.87 -18.42
CA ALA A 110 -1.16 9.68 -18.02
C ALA A 110 -2.48 10.02 -17.33
N ALA A 111 -2.47 10.93 -16.35
CA ALA A 111 -3.68 11.36 -15.65
C ALA A 111 -4.71 12.01 -16.59
N PHE A 112 -4.25 12.85 -17.53
CA PHE A 112 -5.15 13.49 -18.49
C PHE A 112 -5.80 12.49 -19.45
N VAL A 113 -5.01 11.54 -19.97
CA VAL A 113 -5.48 10.54 -20.91
C VAL A 113 -6.43 9.53 -20.24
N GLU A 114 -6.12 9.14 -19.00
CA GLU A 114 -7.00 8.28 -18.18
C GLU A 114 -8.35 8.99 -17.93
N GLN A 115 -8.34 10.26 -17.51
CA GLN A 115 -9.58 11.03 -17.32
C GLN A 115 -10.39 11.17 -18.61
N ALA A 116 -9.74 11.49 -19.74
CA ALA A 116 -10.43 11.64 -21.02
C ALA A 116 -11.07 10.32 -21.50
N ALA A 117 -10.48 9.17 -21.17
CA ALA A 117 -11.07 7.87 -21.48
C ALA A 117 -12.28 7.54 -20.59
N GLU A 118 -12.23 7.91 -19.30
CA GLU A 118 -13.37 7.78 -18.38
C GLU A 118 -14.54 8.67 -18.80
N ASP A 119 -14.28 9.94 -19.11
CA ASP A 119 -15.31 10.89 -19.56
C ASP A 119 -16.00 10.41 -20.86
N ALA A 120 -15.24 9.80 -21.77
CA ALA A 120 -15.76 9.23 -23.02
C ALA A 120 -16.59 7.95 -22.80
N PHE A 121 -16.32 7.20 -21.74
CA PHE A 121 -17.11 6.04 -21.35
C PHE A 121 -18.46 6.48 -20.76
N GLU A 122 -18.45 7.45 -19.85
CA GLU A 122 -19.66 7.97 -19.19
C GLU A 122 -20.62 8.65 -20.19
N ALA A 123 -20.08 9.33 -21.21
CA ALA A 123 -20.89 9.93 -22.27
C ALA A 123 -21.67 8.89 -23.11
N ASN A 124 -21.07 7.73 -23.39
CA ASN A 124 -21.72 6.66 -24.16
C ASN A 124 -22.79 5.88 -23.36
N GLU A 125 -22.75 5.92 -22.03
CA GLU A 125 -23.76 5.27 -21.17
C GLU A 125 -25.07 6.07 -21.11
N THR A 126 -25.02 7.37 -21.38
CA THR A 126 -26.21 8.25 -21.41
C THR A 126 -27.05 8.20 -22.69
N ASP A 127 -26.48 7.77 -23.82
CA ASP A 127 -27.20 7.80 -25.10
C ASP A 127 -28.16 6.61 -25.27
N ASP A 128 -27.90 5.45 -24.64
CA ASP A 128 -28.70 4.22 -24.78
C ASP A 128 -30.07 4.29 -24.04
N GLU A 129 -30.25 5.21 -23.07
CA GLU A 129 -31.53 5.39 -22.35
C GLU A 129 -32.51 6.34 -23.06
N THR A 130 -32.11 7.00 -24.16
CA THR A 130 -32.95 8.02 -24.82
C THR A 130 -33.70 7.52 -26.05
N GLU A 131 -33.27 6.43 -26.70
CA GLU A 131 -33.94 5.91 -27.90
C GLU A 131 -35.25 5.15 -27.61
N ASP A 132 -35.47 4.65 -26.38
CA ASP A 132 -36.69 3.91 -26.02
C ASP A 132 -37.88 4.81 -25.61
N ARG A 133 -37.69 6.14 -25.49
CA ARG A 133 -38.76 7.07 -25.07
C ARG A 133 -39.46 7.81 -26.21
N GLU A 134 -39.01 7.67 -27.46
CA GLU A 134 -39.63 8.34 -28.62
C GLU A 134 -40.51 7.41 -29.49
N ALA A 135 -40.63 6.13 -29.13
CA ALA A 135 -41.42 5.14 -29.88
C ALA A 135 -42.78 4.75 -29.26
N ALA A 136 -43.26 5.47 -28.22
CA ALA A 136 -44.52 5.19 -27.53
C ALA A 136 -45.63 6.22 -27.81
#